data_AF-A0AAV4IXW7-F1
#
_entry.id   AF-A0AAV4IXW7-F1
#
_cell.length_a   1.000
_cell.length_b   1.000
_cell.length_c   1.000
_cell.angle_alpha   90.00
_cell.angle_beta   90.00
_cell.angle_gamma   90.00
#
_symmetry.space_group_name_H-M   'P 1'
#
loop_
_entity.id
_entity.type
_entity.pdbx_description
1 polymer ?
#
loop_
_entity_poly.entity_id
_entity_poly.type
_entity_poly.pdbx_seq_one_letter_code
_entity_poly.pdbx_strand_id
1 'polypeptide(L)'
;MLFKLTNKKTNRETHCGVLEFVADEGRIFIPYWMMRNLCVDEGDFVQIDNVSLSVATYAKFQPQSVDFLDITNPKAVYPFF
;
A
#
# COMPACT_ATOMS: atom_id res chain seq x y z
N MET A 1 -13.15 -3.59 2.44
CA MET A 1 -13.09 -3.74 0.96
C MET A 1 -11.64 -3.56 0.53
N LEU A 2 -11.18 -4.34 -0.45
CA LEU A 2 -9.82 -4.27 -0.97
C LEU A 2 -9.83 -3.81 -2.43
N PHE A 3 -8.81 -3.04 -2.79
CA PHE A 3 -8.62 -2.51 -4.13
C PHE A 3 -7.20 -2.79 -4.59
N LYS A 4 -7.07 -3.05 -5.89
CA LYS A 4 -5.78 -3.09 -6.58
C LYS A 4 -5.58 -1.79 -7.34
N LEU A 5 -4.49 -1.11 -7.05
CA LEU A 5 -4.07 0.11 -7.72
C LEU A 5 -2.98 -0.24 -8.72
N THR A 6 -3.14 0.15 -9.97
CA THR A 6 -2.19 -0.14 -11.06
C THR A 6 -1.77 1.14 -11.75
N ASN A 7 -0.46 1.41 -11.75
CA ASN A 7 0.15 2.43 -12.60
C ASN A 7 0.52 1.80 -13.95
N LYS A 8 -0.24 2.14 -15.01
CA LYS A 8 0.01 1.61 -16.36
C LYS A 8 1.32 2.09 -17.00
N LYS A 9 1.84 3.25 -16.56
CA LYS A 9 3.08 3.81 -17.13
C LYS A 9 4.30 3.01 -16.70
N THR A 10 4.34 2.59 -15.43
CA THR A 10 5.47 1.87 -14.83
C THR A 10 5.21 0.38 -14.63
N ASN A 11 3.99 -0.09 -14.95
CA ASN A 11 3.50 -1.44 -14.72
C ASN A 11 3.68 -1.90 -13.26
N ARG A 12 3.55 -0.96 -12.32
CA ARG A 12 3.58 -1.23 -10.88
C ARG A 12 2.17 -1.34 -10.34
N GLU A 13 1.99 -2.29 -9.42
CA GLU A 13 0.72 -2.48 -8.73
C GLU A 13 0.90 -2.60 -7.22
N THR A 14 -0.13 -2.23 -6.47
CA THR A 14 -0.21 -2.42 -5.02
C THR A 14 -1.65 -2.66 -4.60
N HIS A 15 -1.84 -3.31 -3.46
CA HIS A 15 -3.15 -3.60 -2.92
C HIS A 15 -3.37 -2.79 -1.64
N CYS A 16 -4.54 -2.19 -1.50
CA CYS A 16 -4.87 -1.40 -0.33
C CYS A 16 -6.34 -1.59 0.10
N GLY A 17 -6.58 -1.26 1.37
CA GLY A 17 -7.93 -1.06 1.88
C GLY A 17 -8.43 0.35 1.56
N VAL A 18 -9.72 0.56 1.77
CA VAL A 18 -10.35 1.89 1.83
C VAL A 18 -10.65 2.22 3.27
N LEU A 19 -10.31 3.45 3.66
CA LEU A 19 -10.70 4.00 4.96
C LEU A 19 -12.09 4.61 4.89
N GLU A 20 -12.28 5.57 3.99
CA GLU A 20 -13.51 6.35 3.81
C GLU A 20 -13.75 6.72 2.33
N PHE A 21 -15.00 6.98 1.98
CA PHE A 21 -15.43 7.44 0.64
C PHE A 21 -15.90 8.90 0.71
N VAL A 22 -14.95 9.80 0.98
CA VAL A 22 -15.22 11.26 1.17
C VAL A 22 -14.55 12.13 0.11
N ALA A 23 -13.79 11.53 -0.82
CA ALA A 23 -13.11 12.26 -1.87
C ALA A 23 -14.10 12.76 -2.94
N ASP A 24 -13.74 13.87 -3.60
CA ASP A 24 -14.49 14.35 -4.76
C ASP A 24 -14.57 13.29 -5.86
N GLU A 25 -15.61 13.38 -6.68
CA GLU A 25 -15.81 12.45 -7.79
C GLU A 25 -14.59 12.41 -8.73
N GLY A 26 -14.17 11.19 -9.08
CA GLY A 26 -12.99 10.95 -9.92
C GLY A 26 -11.66 11.17 -9.23
N ARG A 27 -11.63 11.42 -7.91
CA ARG A 27 -10.40 11.57 -7.12
C ARG A 27 -10.23 10.44 -6.12
N ILE A 28 -8.97 10.13 -5.84
CA ILE A 28 -8.57 9.29 -4.71
C ILE A 28 -7.47 10.00 -3.94
N PHE A 29 -7.45 9.77 -2.63
CA PHE A 29 -6.34 10.20 -1.78
C PHE A 29 -5.62 8.95 -1.28
N ILE A 30 -4.32 8.87 -1.58
CA ILE A 30 -3.46 7.77 -1.15
C ILE A 30 -2.27 8.32 -0.36
N PRO A 31 -1.75 7.57 0.62
CA PRO A 31 -0.58 8.00 1.38
C PRO A 31 0.65 8.21 0.49
N TYR A 32 1.51 9.17 0.86
CA TYR A 32 2.70 9.52 0.10
C TYR A 32 3.65 8.33 -0.16
N TRP A 33 3.81 7.43 0.80
CA TRP A 33 4.63 6.23 0.63
C TRP A 33 4.09 5.28 -0.45
N MET A 34 2.76 5.24 -0.63
CA MET A 34 2.10 4.44 -1.66
C MET A 34 2.30 5.07 -3.04
N MET A 35 2.21 6.40 -3.13
CA MET A 35 2.53 7.15 -4.35
C MET A 35 3.97 6.88 -4.81
N ARG A 36 4.94 7.00 -3.89
CA ARG A 36 6.34 6.69 -4.17
C ARG A 36 6.54 5.24 -4.62
N ASN A 37 5.88 4.28 -3.98
CA ASN A 37 5.97 2.87 -4.35
C ASN A 37 5.41 2.61 -5.76
N LEU A 38 4.29 3.24 -6.12
CA LEU A 38 3.66 3.17 -7.43
C LEU A 38 4.34 4.04 -8.50
N CYS A 39 5.25 4.93 -8.09
CA CYS A 39 5.88 5.93 -8.94
C CYS A 39 4.85 6.80 -9.68
N VAL A 40 3.93 7.39 -8.91
CA VAL A 40 2.91 8.34 -9.38
C VAL A 40 3.06 9.66 -8.64
N ASP A 41 2.73 10.75 -9.32
CA ASP A 41 2.70 12.09 -8.75
C ASP A 41 1.25 12.58 -8.59
N GLU A 42 1.08 13.74 -7.97
CA GLU A 42 -0.24 14.37 -7.81
C GLU A 42 -0.85 14.67 -9.20
N GLY A 43 -2.11 14.27 -9.38
CA GLY A 43 -2.82 14.42 -10.65
C GLY A 43 -2.58 13.30 -11.66
N ASP A 44 -1.71 12.32 -11.38
CA ASP A 44 -1.59 11.13 -12.21
C ASP A 44 -2.83 10.23 -12.14
N PHE A 45 -3.11 9.54 -13.25
CA PHE A 45 -4.14 8.52 -13.32
C PHE A 45 -3.64 7.16 -12.82
N VAL A 46 -4.47 6.53 -11.99
CA VAL A 46 -4.25 5.16 -11.47
C VAL A 46 -5.48 4.33 -11.80
N GLN A 47 -5.28 3.11 -12.33
CA GLN A 47 -6.37 2.16 -12.49
C GLN A 47 -6.69 1.51 -11.15
N ILE A 48 -7.99 1.40 -10.84
CA ILE A 48 -8.48 0.80 -9.60
C ILE A 48 -9.37 -0.39 -9.96
N ASP A 49 -9.07 -1.56 -9.41
CA ASP A 49 -9.91 -2.74 -9.51
C ASP A 49 -10.37 -3.17 -8.11
N ASN A 50 -11.66 -3.49 -7.95
CA ASN A 50 -12.14 -4.13 -6.72
C ASN A 50 -11.75 -5.60 -6.72
N VAL A 51 -11.10 -6.06 -5.63
CA VAL A 51 -10.59 -7.43 -5.54
C VAL A 51 -10.89 -8.06 -4.19
N SER A 52 -10.97 -9.38 -4.17
CA SER A 52 -11.06 -10.20 -2.96
C SER A 52 -9.77 -11.01 -2.82
N LEU A 53 -9.05 -10.81 -1.72
CA LEU A 53 -7.80 -11.52 -1.42
C LEU A 53 -8.02 -12.44 -0.21
N SER A 54 -7.40 -13.62 -0.24
CA SER A 54 -7.34 -14.52 0.91
C SER A 54 -6.31 -14.03 1.93
N VAL A 55 -6.49 -14.42 3.19
CA VAL A 55 -5.52 -14.14 4.25
C VAL A 55 -4.22 -14.90 3.98
N ALA A 56 -3.09 -14.20 4.07
CA ALA A 56 -1.78 -14.83 3.90
C ALA A 56 -1.44 -15.70 5.12
N THR A 57 -0.85 -16.87 4.88
CA THR A 57 -0.40 -17.79 5.93
C THR A 57 1.04 -17.52 6.39
N TYR A 58 1.80 -16.77 5.59
CA TYR A 58 3.19 -16.43 5.85
C TYR A 58 3.54 -15.10 5.20
N ALA A 59 4.32 -14.27 5.90
CA ALA A 59 4.84 -13.01 5.39
C ALA A 59 6.30 -12.82 5.84
N LYS A 60 7.15 -12.37 4.92
CA LYS A 60 8.57 -12.10 5.16
C LYS A 60 8.86 -10.63 4.90
N PHE A 61 9.48 -9.96 5.86
CA PHE A 61 9.80 -8.54 5.79
C PHE A 61 11.31 -8.35 5.74
N GLN A 62 11.74 -7.43 4.88
CA GLN A 62 13.12 -6.97 4.83
C GLN A 62 13.15 -5.51 5.31
N PRO A 63 13.90 -5.21 6.38
CA PRO A 63 14.10 -3.84 6.81
C PRO A 63 14.80 -3.00 5.72
N GLN A 64 14.35 -1.76 5.53
CA GLN A 64 14.97 -0.82 4.58
C GLN A 64 16.14 -0.03 5.19
N SER A 65 16.19 0.09 6.51
CA SER A 65 17.27 0.75 7.26
C SER A 65 17.77 -0.15 8.37
N VAL A 66 19.05 0.02 8.73
CA VAL A 66 19.67 -0.61 9.89
C VAL A 66 19.08 -0.11 11.21
N ASP A 67 18.51 1.10 11.23
CA ASP A 67 17.85 1.68 12.42
C ASP A 67 16.72 0.79 12.94
N PHE A 68 16.13 -0.03 12.06
CA PHE A 68 15.08 -0.98 12.45
C PHE A 68 15.61 -2.11 13.35
N LEU A 69 16.92 -2.42 13.29
CA LEU A 69 17.57 -3.42 14.12
C LEU A 69 17.76 -2.93 15.57
N ASP A 70 17.71 -1.62 15.80
CA ASP A 70 17.88 -1.01 17.14
C ASP A 70 16.60 -1.07 17.99
N ILE A 71 15.49 -1.57 17.42
CA ILE A 71 14.22 -1.76 18.12
C ILE A 71 14.34 -2.96 19.07
N THR A 72 14.06 -2.76 20.36
CA THR A 72 14.21 -3.81 21.39
C THR A 72 13.35 -5.05 21.14
N ASN A 73 12.16 -4.89 20.53
CA ASN A 73 11.32 -6.00 20.08
C ASN A 73 10.79 -5.75 18.65
N PRO A 74 11.57 -6.08 17.60
CA PRO A 74 11.19 -5.81 16.21
C PRO A 74 9.91 -6.54 15.78
N LYS A 75 9.58 -7.67 16.44
CA LYS A 75 8.34 -8.43 16.17
C LYS A 75 7.09 -7.75 16.71
N ALA A 76 7.20 -6.97 17.80
CA ALA A 76 6.06 -6.25 18.35
C ALA A 76 5.62 -5.05 17.48
N VAL A 77 6.52 -4.54 16.63
CA VAL A 77 6.20 -3.46 15.68
C VAL A 77 5.38 -3.97 14.49
N TYR A 78 5.45 -5.27 14.20
CA TYR A 78 4.65 -5.93 13.16
C TYR A 78 3.72 -6.98 13.79
N PRO A 79 2.67 -6.59 14.52
CA PRO A 79 1.72 -7.54 15.05
C PRO A 79 0.95 -8.20 13.90
N PHE A 80 1.22 -9.48 13.67
CA PHE A 80 0.33 -10.39 12.95
C PHE A 80 -0.63 -10.97 13.98
N PHE A 81 -1.89 -10.55 13.93
CA PHE A 81 -2.98 -11.23 14.62
C PHE A 81 -3.63 -12.23 13.66
#